data_AF-A0A3N5S0J6-F1
#
_entry.id   AF-A0A3N5S0J6-F1
#
_cell.length_a   1.000
_cell.length_b   1.000
_cell.length_c   1.000
_cell.angle_alpha   90.00
_cell.angle_beta   90.00
_cell.angle_gamma   90.00
#
_symmetry.space_group_name_H-M   'P 1'
#
loop_
_entity.id
_entity.type
_entity.pdbx_description
1 polymer ?
#
loop_
_entity_poly.entity_id
_entity_poly.type
_entity_poly.pdbx_seq_one_letter_code
_entity_poly.pdbx_strand_id
1 'polypeptide(L)'
;MSHYPIPARTIRIENEVVNSRFIATIGRADSVEEAKRFIQSVRHEMPDATHHVYAFKVGYGGSVTEGMSEYGGPSGTAGPSVLAVLRGADIGDVVIVVTRYF
;
A
#
# COMPACT_ATOMS: atom_id res chain seq x y z
N MET A 1 6.17 11.75 -22.73
CA MET A 1 5.38 11.29 -21.56
C MET A 1 5.21 9.79 -21.68
N SER A 2 6.01 8.98 -21.00
CA SER A 2 5.79 7.54 -20.98
C SER A 2 4.41 7.27 -20.39
N HIS A 3 3.59 6.55 -21.14
CA HIS A 3 2.31 6.04 -20.67
C HIS A 3 2.61 4.72 -19.99
N TYR A 4 2.38 4.65 -18.68
CA TYR A 4 2.50 3.42 -17.91
C TYR A 4 1.19 3.20 -17.13
N PRO A 5 0.89 1.95 -16.75
CA PRO A 5 -0.31 1.66 -15.98
C PRO A 5 -0.24 2.38 -14.62
N ILE A 6 -1.36 3.00 -14.23
CA ILE A 6 -1.57 3.61 -12.93
C ILE A 6 -2.96 3.21 -12.41
N PRO A 7 -3.22 3.23 -11.10
CA PRO A 7 -4.55 2.96 -10.57
C PRO A 7 -5.58 3.98 -11.10
N ALA A 8 -6.58 3.50 -11.85
CA ALA A 8 -7.64 4.36 -12.40
C ALA A 8 -8.62 4.87 -11.34
N ARG A 9 -8.74 4.15 -10.22
CA ARG A 9 -9.57 4.48 -9.07
C ARG A 9 -9.03 3.78 -7.82
N THR A 10 -9.45 4.22 -6.65
CA THR A 10 -9.25 3.47 -5.42
C THR A 10 -10.04 2.17 -5.47
N ILE A 11 -9.39 1.07 -5.13
CA ILE A 11 -10.01 -0.25 -5.02
C ILE A 11 -9.75 -0.78 -3.61
N ARG A 12 -10.75 -1.42 -3.03
CA ARG A 12 -10.65 -2.11 -1.75
C ARG A 12 -11.08 -3.56 -1.93
N ILE A 13 -10.24 -4.49 -1.48
CA ILE A 13 -10.53 -5.93 -1.48
C ILE A 13 -10.30 -6.46 -0.07
N GLU A 14 -11.16 -7.37 0.34
CA GLU A 14 -11.11 -8.00 1.65
C GLU A 14 -10.88 -9.50 1.52
N ASN A 15 -10.08 -10.05 2.44
CA ASN A 15 -9.85 -11.49 2.57
C ASN A 15 -9.78 -11.88 4.04
N GLU A 16 -10.31 -13.06 4.36
CA GLU A 16 -10.21 -13.65 5.69
C GLU A 16 -9.25 -14.84 5.67
N VAL A 17 -8.31 -14.87 6.62
CA VAL A 17 -7.32 -15.93 6.77
C VAL A 17 -7.14 -16.23 8.25
N VAL A 18 -7.47 -17.45 8.67
CA VAL A 18 -7.25 -17.97 10.05
C VAL A 18 -7.66 -16.94 11.12
N ASN A 19 -8.95 -16.63 11.19
CA ASN A 19 -9.54 -15.66 12.12
C ASN A 19 -8.99 -14.23 12.01
N SER A 20 -8.16 -13.90 11.02
CA SER A 20 -7.74 -12.53 10.74
C SER A 20 -8.43 -12.01 9.49
N ARG A 21 -8.94 -10.78 9.56
CA ARG A 21 -9.54 -10.08 8.43
C ARG A 21 -8.52 -9.08 7.87
N PHE A 22 -8.29 -9.14 6.57
CA PHE A 22 -7.33 -8.31 5.85
C PHE A 22 -8.07 -7.49 4.79
N ILE A 23 -7.88 -6.18 4.82
CA ILE A 23 -8.47 -5.23 3.88
C ILE A 23 -7.33 -4.53 3.14
N ALA A 24 -7.15 -4.84 1.86
CA ALA A 24 -6.20 -4.17 1.00
C ALA A 24 -6.88 -2.99 0.29
N THR A 25 -6.45 -1.77 0.62
CA THR A 25 -6.90 -0.54 -0.04
C THR A 25 -5.77 -0.01 -0.92
N ILE A 26 -5.97 -0.01 -2.24
CA ILE A 26 -5.00 0.46 -3.23
C ILE A 26 -5.54 1.70 -3.94
N GLY A 27 -4.66 2.66 -4.21
CA GLY A 27 -5.02 3.91 -4.88
C GLY A 27 -3.84 4.54 -5.60
N ARG A 28 -4.12 5.64 -6.29
CA ARG A 28 -3.12 6.44 -7.01
C ARG A 28 -2.43 7.42 -6.04
N ALA A 29 -1.14 7.63 -6.25
CA ALA A 29 -0.37 8.68 -5.59
C ALA A 29 0.70 9.23 -6.55
N ASP A 30 0.57 10.49 -6.96
CA ASP A 30 1.48 11.14 -7.91
C ASP A 30 2.73 11.72 -7.23
N SER A 31 2.74 11.72 -5.90
CA SER A 31 3.85 12.17 -5.09
C SER A 31 3.92 11.39 -3.79
N VAL A 32 5.09 11.42 -3.14
CA VAL A 32 5.28 10.85 -1.80
C VAL A 32 4.29 11.47 -0.81
N GLU A 33 3.95 12.74 -0.97
CA GLU A 33 3.06 13.44 -0.04
C GLU A 33 1.60 13.09 -0.26
N GLU A 34 1.21 12.75 -1.49
CA GLU A 34 -0.10 12.11 -1.75
C GLU A 34 -0.16 10.69 -1.19
N ALA A 35 0.92 9.91 -1.33
CA ALA A 35 0.97 8.57 -0.76
C ALA A 35 0.81 8.63 0.77
N LYS A 36 1.52 9.54 1.46
CA LYS A 36 1.37 9.74 2.91
C LYS A 36 -0.05 10.20 3.29
N ARG A 37 -0.66 11.12 2.53
CA ARG A 37 -2.06 11.55 2.77
C ARG A 37 -3.04 10.39 2.64
N PHE A 38 -2.88 9.56 1.62
CA PHE A 38 -3.68 8.35 1.42
C PHE A 38 -3.54 7.36 2.58
N ILE A 39 -2.30 7.13 3.05
CA ILE A 39 -2.05 6.26 4.20
C ILE A 39 -2.76 6.78 5.45
N GLN A 40 -2.70 8.10 5.69
CA GLN A 40 -3.37 8.71 6.84
C GLN A 40 -4.90 8.65 6.72
N SER A 41 -5.47 8.81 5.53
CA SER A 41 -6.92 8.71 5.36
C SER A 41 -7.43 7.30 5.68
N VAL A 42 -6.72 6.26 5.22
CA VAL A 42 -7.07 4.87 5.54
C VAL A 42 -6.94 4.57 7.03
N ARG A 43 -5.90 5.10 7.68
CA ARG A 43 -5.72 4.99 9.14
C ARG A 43 -6.84 5.68 9.93
N HIS A 44 -7.29 6.83 9.46
CA HIS A 44 -8.37 7.58 10.09
C HIS A 44 -9.73 6.89 9.91
N GLU A 45 -9.95 6.26 8.76
CA GLU A 45 -11.16 5.50 8.46
C GLU A 45 -11.26 4.21 9.29
N MET A 46 -10.13 3.56 9.57
CA MET A 46 -10.03 2.28 10.30
C MET A 46 -9.12 2.42 11.53
N PRO A 47 -9.48 3.26 12.52
CA PRO A 47 -8.63 3.59 13.66
C PRO A 47 -8.51 2.44 14.67
N ASP A 48 -9.46 1.50 14.64
CA ASP A 48 -9.55 0.33 15.50
C ASP A 48 -8.82 -0.90 14.94
N ALA A 49 -8.26 -0.79 13.73
CA ALA A 49 -7.48 -1.86 13.14
C ALA A 49 -6.25 -2.16 13.99
N THR A 50 -5.94 -3.45 14.11
CA THR A 50 -4.75 -3.89 14.82
C THR A 50 -3.49 -3.33 14.17
N HIS A 51 -3.42 -3.41 12.83
CA HIS A 51 -2.24 -3.00 12.09
C HIS A 51 -2.59 -2.37 10.73
N HIS A 52 -1.76 -1.41 10.34
CA HIS A 52 -1.76 -0.80 9.01
C HIS A 52 -0.37 -0.94 8.41
N VAL A 53 -0.21 -1.91 7.50
CA VAL A 53 1.02 -2.13 6.72
C VAL A 53 0.85 -1.43 5.39
N TYR A 54 1.83 -0.66 4.93
CA TYR A 54 1.71 0.08 3.68
C TYR A 54 2.96 0.00 2.83
N ALA A 55 2.79 0.22 1.53
CA ALA A 55 3.87 0.52 0.61
C ALA A 55 3.39 1.47 -0.49
N PHE A 56 4.32 2.17 -1.12
CA PHE A 56 4.04 2.98 -2.31
C PHE A 56 5.21 2.95 -3.29
N LYS A 57 4.89 3.21 -4.57
CA LYS A 57 5.83 3.37 -5.67
C LYS A 57 5.36 4.56 -6.50
N VAL A 58 6.08 5.68 -6.42
CA VAL A 58 5.78 6.92 -7.14
C VAL A 58 6.76 7.05 -8.30
N GLY A 59 6.26 7.31 -9.49
CA GLY A 59 7.01 7.25 -10.73
C GLY A 59 7.07 5.85 -11.35
N TYR A 60 7.86 5.73 -12.42
CA TYR A 60 7.96 4.52 -13.24
C TYR A 60 9.30 4.46 -13.99
N GLY A 61 9.75 3.27 -14.37
CA GLY A 61 11.01 3.07 -15.09
C GLY A 61 12.22 3.47 -14.26
N GLY A 62 13.07 4.36 -14.81
CA GLY A 62 14.33 4.78 -14.17
C GLY A 62 14.20 5.86 -13.09
N SER A 63 12.99 6.39 -12.84
CA SER A 63 12.74 7.41 -11.83
C SER A 63 11.58 6.97 -10.94
N VAL A 64 11.93 6.25 -9.88
CA VAL A 64 10.98 5.65 -8.94
C VAL A 64 11.40 6.00 -7.52
N THR A 65 10.44 6.50 -6.74
CA THR A 65 10.58 6.70 -5.29
C THR A 65 9.66 5.74 -4.56
N GLU A 66 10.22 4.96 -3.64
CA GLU A 66 9.50 3.93 -2.91
C GLU A 66 9.53 4.19 -1.42
N GLY A 67 8.51 3.69 -0.72
CA GLY A 67 8.48 3.68 0.73
C GLY A 67 7.53 2.63 1.25
N MET A 68 7.77 2.18 2.48
CA MET A 68 6.98 1.14 3.13
C MET A 68 6.97 1.33 4.65
N SER A 69 6.01 0.70 5.31
CA SER A 69 5.95 0.67 6.77
C SER A 69 6.99 -0.30 7.36
N GLU A 70 7.67 0.12 8.41
CA GLU A 70 8.44 -0.78 9.27
C GLU A 70 7.48 -1.48 10.24
N TYR A 71 6.90 -2.59 9.79
CA TYR A 71 6.01 -3.35 10.63
C TYR A 71 6.81 -4.18 11.65
N GLY A 72 6.80 -3.78 12.92
CA GLY A 72 7.53 -4.43 14.03
C GLY A 72 6.95 -5.76 14.53
N GLY A 73 6.18 -6.48 13.70
CA GLY A 73 5.79 -7.85 14.01
C GLY A 73 7.02 -8.78 14.08
N PRO A 74 6.88 -10.02 14.59
CA PRO A 74 7.99 -10.89 14.96
C PRO A 74 8.98 -11.19 13.82
N SER A 75 8.57 -11.03 12.56
CA SER A 75 9.41 -11.24 11.39
C SER A 75 9.85 -9.95 10.68
N GLY A 76 9.32 -8.76 11.01
CA GLY A 76 9.67 -7.51 10.32
C GLY A 76 9.33 -7.45 8.82
N THR A 77 8.67 -8.47 8.28
CA THR A 77 8.65 -8.74 6.82
C THR A 77 7.45 -8.17 6.08
N ALA A 78 6.41 -7.69 6.77
CA ALA A 78 5.15 -7.34 6.10
C ALA A 78 5.29 -6.15 5.12
N GLY A 79 5.96 -5.06 5.52
CA GLY A 79 6.25 -3.93 4.63
C GLY A 79 7.06 -4.34 3.40
N PRO A 80 8.22 -5.00 3.58
CA PRO A 80 9.01 -5.53 2.47
C PRO A 80 8.23 -6.43 1.51
N SER A 81 7.37 -7.30 2.01
CA SER A 81 6.55 -8.18 1.16
C SER A 81 5.53 -7.40 0.32
N VAL A 82 4.86 -6.40 0.90
CA VAL A 82 3.91 -5.56 0.15
C VAL A 82 4.64 -4.73 -0.92
N LEU A 83 5.81 -4.17 -0.60
CA LEU A 83 6.62 -3.44 -1.58
C LEU A 83 7.12 -4.36 -2.71
N ALA A 84 7.52 -5.59 -2.41
CA ALA A 84 7.93 -6.57 -3.41
C ALA A 84 6.80 -6.86 -4.43
N VAL A 85 5.55 -6.93 -3.97
CA VAL A 85 4.39 -7.08 -4.86
C VAL A 85 4.25 -5.86 -5.80
N LEU A 86 4.37 -4.64 -5.29
CA LEU A 86 4.32 -3.42 -6.12
C LEU A 86 5.48 -3.32 -7.12
N ARG A 87 6.67 -3.82 -6.76
CA ARG A 87 7.84 -3.88 -7.65
C ARG A 87 7.67 -4.88 -8.77
N GLY A 88 7.09 -6.04 -8.46
CA GLY A 88 6.76 -7.07 -9.46
C GLY A 88 5.57 -6.68 -10.36
N ALA A 89 4.76 -5.71 -9.94
CA ALA A 89 3.66 -5.19 -10.73
C ALA A 89 4.14 -4.11 -11.71
N ASP A 90 3.71 -4.23 -12.97
CA ASP A 90 3.97 -3.27 -14.03
C ASP A 90 3.06 -2.02 -13.93
N ILE A 91 3.10 -1.35 -12.78
CA ILE A 91 2.23 -0.21 -12.44
C ILE A 91 3.04 0.87 -11.71
N GLY A 92 2.79 2.14 -11.97
CA GLY A 92 3.41 3.29 -11.29
C GLY A 92 2.40 4.10 -10.48
N ASP A 93 2.88 5.15 -9.82
CA ASP A 93 2.08 6.12 -9.05
C ASP A 93 1.02 5.46 -8.16
N VAL A 94 1.46 4.49 -7.37
CA VAL A 94 0.59 3.59 -6.63
C VAL A 94 0.92 3.60 -5.14
N VAL A 95 -0.12 3.56 -4.32
CA VAL A 95 -0.05 3.37 -2.87
C VAL A 95 -1.01 2.29 -2.45
N ILE A 96 -0.59 1.44 -1.52
CA ILE A 96 -1.41 0.39 -0.93
C ILE A 96 -1.28 0.42 0.60
N VAL A 97 -2.41 0.23 1.27
CA VAL A 97 -2.50 0.01 2.71
C VAL A 97 -3.25 -1.30 2.94
N VAL A 98 -2.60 -2.23 3.63
CA VAL A 98 -3.18 -3.48 4.11
C VAL A 98 -3.51 -3.29 5.58
N THR A 99 -4.82 -3.21 5.84
CA THR A 99 -5.38 -3.07 7.18
C THR A 99 -5.76 -4.45 7.71
N ARG A 100 -5.35 -4.76 8.95
CA ARG A 100 -5.60 -6.05 9.58
C ARG A 100 -6.41 -5.88 10.87
N TYR A 101 -7.40 -6.76 11.03
CA TYR A 101 -8.12 -7.01 12.27
C TYR A 101 -7.84 -8.45 12.75
N PHE A 102 -7.69 -8.63 14.06
CA PHE A 102 -7.71 -9.93 14.74
C PHE A 102 -9.13 -10.36 15.10
#